data_AF-A0A1M6JNT8-F1
#
_entry.id   AF-A0A1M6JNT8-F1
#
_cell.length_a   1.000
_cell.length_b   1.000
_cell.length_c   1.000
_cell.angle_alpha   90.00
_cell.angle_beta   90.00
_cell.angle_gamma   90.00
#
_symmetry.space_group_name_H-M   'P 1'
#
loop_
_entity.id
_entity.type
_entity.pdbx_description
1 polymer ?
#
loop_
_entity_poly.entity_id
_entity_poly.type
_entity_poly.pdbx_seq_one_letter_code
_entity_poly.pdbx_strand_id
1 'polypeptide(L)'
;MKRIIYKFFIITLAMLSFSCSDGENGIDGTNGEDGIDGIDGFDVGLEYVVFAGDITNEEAAEIAQQNFGKNTHSILVINTTNLTVLDLTEVSNLIKLEVTGNKSLQSLSLPNLESIIEDVSVENNETLTTINFENLLTVPSIIFENNAVLNTINLNNLINSNRLELDENELLETLSLPALKEIGSLRLRPSKNLTTLDLPNLEVLRSLSISDTKLSEINLPSVETLNFLTIQENEDLQTVTIPLLANTQEDGAGITIRSNIALRTVSLGSINKFGRLRIENNENLTLFEANSIQEITNTFSLRNNTNLTSLSFPGLLRILSLDINESNLTEINFDVLQEATRVQIRENENLSTISLPSLTFTEGIQISENNALTNIRFDGLQNTDASITISANENLNTISFASLATLNGNLGIISNNSLENIRFPQLTLLGVSDIRTVLTISNNSMLNNMDFSNLTTLNSGVTITGNGAITSLAFPSLTTVTGFNTSTDIRINSNHSLTNIDFQNLEMITNIRRIVITEELLTDVNFMNLASFSELNIDSNSLITSLDLSSVQDFSSMRLGNSGRLSTTTIDRIFARLVNVTPALTGKSITARGEASTQALEHAQTLRDNGNNVSLSN
;
A
#
# COMPACT_ATOMS: atom_id res chain seq x y z
N MET A 1 -32.55 3.71 72.19
CA MET A 1 -33.43 3.31 71.07
C MET A 1 -32.67 3.59 69.78
N LYS A 2 -32.18 2.52 69.12
CA LYS A 2 -31.80 2.34 67.69
C LYS A 2 -30.89 3.41 67.03
N ARG A 3 -29.80 3.11 66.33
CA ARG A 3 -29.25 1.85 65.79
C ARG A 3 -27.79 2.12 65.41
N ILE A 4 -26.89 1.31 65.96
CA ILE A 4 -25.52 1.09 65.51
C ILE A 4 -25.63 0.33 64.18
N ILE A 5 -25.13 0.90 63.08
CA ILE A 5 -25.06 0.24 61.76
C ILE A 5 -23.63 -0.27 61.62
N TYR A 6 -23.53 -1.59 61.47
CA TYR A 6 -22.33 -2.39 61.31
C TYR A 6 -21.53 -1.94 60.07
N LYS A 7 -20.22 -1.69 60.27
CA LYS A 7 -19.20 -1.67 59.22
C LYS A 7 -19.11 -3.07 58.61
N PHE A 8 -19.34 -3.20 57.30
CA PHE A 8 -19.00 -4.39 56.52
C PHE A 8 -17.63 -4.14 55.90
N PHE A 9 -16.58 -4.61 56.56
CA PHE A 9 -15.25 -4.77 55.98
C PHE A 9 -15.22 -6.17 55.36
N ILE A 10 -15.05 -6.27 54.04
CA ILE A 10 -14.69 -7.55 53.40
C ILE A 10 -13.17 -7.56 53.30
N ILE A 11 -12.51 -8.08 54.34
CA ILE A 11 -11.19 -8.72 54.20
C ILE A 11 -11.50 -10.13 53.70
N THR A 12 -11.42 -10.37 52.40
CA THR A 12 -11.40 -11.75 51.89
C THR A 12 -10.04 -12.35 52.22
N LEU A 13 -9.96 -13.03 53.36
CA LEU A 13 -8.85 -13.88 53.75
C LEU A 13 -8.96 -15.20 52.95
N ALA A 14 -8.27 -15.29 51.81
CA ALA A 14 -8.12 -16.55 51.09
C ALA A 14 -6.87 -17.27 51.60
N MET A 15 -7.00 -18.06 52.67
CA MET A 15 -6.01 -19.09 52.98
C MET A 15 -6.29 -20.31 52.10
N LEU A 16 -5.61 -20.43 50.96
CA LEU A 16 -5.39 -21.71 50.32
C LEU A 16 -4.06 -22.26 50.84
N SER A 17 -4.14 -23.11 51.86
CA SER A 17 -2.98 -23.86 52.33
C SER A 17 -2.60 -24.90 51.26
N PHE A 18 -1.72 -24.55 50.34
CA PHE A 18 -0.86 -25.54 49.70
C PHE A 18 0.35 -25.73 50.61
N SER A 19 0.53 -26.95 51.13
CA SER A 19 1.70 -27.33 51.90
C SER A 19 2.94 -27.05 51.05
N CYS A 20 3.79 -26.12 51.50
CA CYS A 20 5.09 -25.91 50.93
C CYS A 20 5.89 -27.23 50.97
N SER A 21 6.48 -27.59 49.83
CA SER A 21 7.73 -28.34 49.85
C SER A 21 8.72 -27.53 50.67
N ASP A 22 9.45 -28.22 51.53
CA ASP A 22 10.63 -27.76 52.26
C ASP A 22 11.49 -26.76 51.45
N GLY A 23 11.86 -25.66 52.12
CA GLY A 23 12.70 -24.60 51.55
C GLY A 23 14.07 -25.11 51.10
N GLU A 24 14.69 -24.37 50.18
CA GLU A 24 16.06 -24.67 49.75
C GLU A 24 17.07 -24.56 50.91
N ASN A 25 17.91 -25.59 51.04
CA ASN A 25 19.03 -25.62 51.98
C ASN A 25 20.16 -24.66 51.54
N GLY A 26 20.75 -23.95 52.50
CA GLY A 26 21.86 -23.01 52.26
C GLY A 26 23.19 -23.64 51.79
N ILE A 27 24.03 -22.81 51.15
CA ILE A 27 25.26 -23.13 50.39
C ILE A 27 26.51 -23.42 51.26
N ASP A 28 26.40 -24.04 52.45
CA ASP A 28 27.62 -24.45 53.19
C ASP A 28 27.57 -25.75 53.99
N GLY A 29 26.49 -26.54 53.94
CA GLY A 29 26.55 -27.95 54.33
C GLY A 29 27.11 -28.21 55.75
N THR A 30 26.88 -27.30 56.70
CA THR A 30 27.12 -27.55 58.13
C THR A 30 25.96 -27.03 58.98
N ASN A 31 25.17 -27.99 59.47
CA ASN A 31 24.36 -28.04 60.70
C ASN A 31 24.02 -26.67 61.33
N GLY A 32 22.83 -26.15 61.06
CA GLY A 32 22.18 -25.22 61.99
C GLY A 32 21.55 -26.02 63.12
N GLU A 33 22.18 -26.05 64.28
CA GLU A 33 21.52 -26.41 65.53
C GLU A 33 20.28 -25.53 65.70
N ASP A 34 19.15 -26.21 65.81
CA ASP A 34 17.95 -25.83 66.53
C ASP A 34 18.28 -24.85 67.68
N GLY A 35 17.93 -23.58 67.46
CA GLY A 35 17.91 -22.58 68.52
C GLY A 35 17.04 -23.08 69.69
N ILE A 36 17.41 -22.67 70.91
CA ILE A 36 16.91 -23.16 72.21
C ILE A 36 15.37 -23.01 72.41
N ASP A 37 14.62 -22.53 71.43
CA ASP A 37 13.16 -22.39 71.44
C ASP A 37 12.39 -23.21 70.37
N GLY A 38 13.05 -23.91 69.44
CA GLY A 38 12.39 -24.84 68.52
C GLY A 38 11.32 -24.19 67.61
N ILE A 39 11.47 -22.91 67.27
CA ILE A 39 10.61 -22.24 66.30
C ILE A 39 11.41 -22.06 65.02
N ASP A 40 11.11 -22.88 64.02
CA ASP A 40 11.46 -22.60 62.63
C ASP A 40 11.00 -21.18 62.33
N GLY A 41 11.89 -20.30 61.86
CA GLY A 41 11.53 -18.93 61.55
C GLY A 41 10.30 -18.93 60.65
N PHE A 42 9.17 -18.43 61.14
CA PHE A 42 7.95 -18.33 60.35
C PHE A 42 8.32 -17.56 59.08
N ASP A 43 8.27 -18.21 57.92
CA ASP A 43 8.29 -17.50 56.65
C ASP A 43 6.99 -16.68 56.60
N VAL A 44 7.11 -15.43 57.05
CA VAL A 44 6.06 -14.42 57.06
C VAL A 44 5.64 -14.10 55.61
N GLY A 45 4.37 -13.73 55.39
CA GLY A 45 3.83 -13.40 54.06
C GLY A 45 2.54 -14.16 53.70
N LEU A 46 1.64 -13.53 52.93
CA LEU A 46 0.40 -14.13 52.40
C LEU A 46 0.45 -14.30 50.87
N GLU A 47 -0.16 -15.37 50.34
CA GLU A 47 -0.32 -15.54 48.88
C GLU A 47 -0.99 -14.34 48.21
N TYR A 48 -2.00 -13.75 48.87
CA TYR A 48 -2.65 -12.52 48.42
C TYR A 48 -2.77 -11.52 49.56
N VAL A 49 -2.36 -10.28 49.31
CA VAL A 49 -2.65 -9.13 50.18
C VAL A 49 -3.55 -8.17 49.42
N VAL A 50 -4.72 -7.86 50.00
CA VAL A 50 -5.76 -7.04 49.37
C VAL A 50 -6.02 -5.78 50.18
N PHE A 51 -5.87 -4.62 49.53
CA PHE A 51 -6.28 -3.31 50.02
C PHE A 51 -7.53 -2.88 49.25
N ALA A 52 -8.66 -2.67 49.92
CA ALA A 52 -9.91 -2.30 49.26
C ALA A 52 -10.82 -1.44 50.15
N GLY A 53 -11.77 -0.73 49.54
CA GLY A 53 -12.85 -0.04 50.24
C GLY A 53 -12.42 1.27 50.93
N ASP A 54 -12.83 1.49 52.17
CA ASP A 54 -12.59 2.73 52.92
C ASP A 54 -11.27 2.74 53.71
N ILE A 55 -10.35 1.83 53.38
CA ILE A 55 -9.04 1.68 54.02
C ILE A 55 -8.24 2.98 54.03
N THR A 56 -7.68 3.31 55.19
CA THR A 56 -6.80 4.46 55.45
C THR A 56 -5.33 4.11 55.27
N ASN A 57 -4.45 5.11 55.25
CA ASN A 57 -3.00 4.89 55.18
C ASN A 57 -2.49 4.10 56.39
N GLU A 58 -2.99 4.41 57.59
CA GLU A 58 -2.60 3.73 58.83
C GLU A 58 -3.01 2.25 58.82
N GLU A 59 -4.24 1.94 58.39
CA GLU A 59 -4.71 0.56 58.25
C GLU A 59 -3.91 -0.20 57.18
N ALA A 60 -3.56 0.45 56.07
CA ALA A 60 -2.71 -0.17 55.04
C ALA A 60 -1.30 -0.48 55.57
N ALA A 61 -0.71 0.42 56.36
CA ALA A 61 0.59 0.21 56.98
C ALA A 61 0.57 -0.93 58.01
N GLU A 62 -0.52 -1.07 58.79
CA GLU A 62 -0.71 -2.21 59.69
C GLU A 62 -0.83 -3.54 58.94
N ILE A 63 -1.61 -3.58 57.86
CA ILE A 63 -1.71 -4.77 56.99
C ILE A 63 -0.33 -5.12 56.42
N ALA A 64 0.42 -4.12 55.95
CA ALA A 64 1.75 -4.29 55.42
C ALA A 64 2.69 -4.92 56.45
N GLN A 65 2.73 -4.38 57.67
CA GLN A 65 3.59 -4.87 58.74
C GLN A 65 3.26 -6.31 59.18
N GLN A 66 1.99 -6.70 59.13
CA GLN A 66 1.54 -8.01 59.63
C GLN A 66 1.57 -9.12 58.56
N ASN A 67 1.42 -8.76 57.29
CA ASN A 67 1.15 -9.73 56.23
C ASN A 67 2.20 -9.76 55.12
N PHE A 68 3.22 -8.88 55.17
CA PHE A 68 4.34 -8.94 54.24
C PHE A 68 5.50 -9.78 54.75
N GLY A 69 6.10 -10.51 53.82
CA GLY A 69 7.31 -11.28 54.03
C GLY A 69 7.66 -12.12 52.82
N LYS A 70 8.58 -13.07 52.96
CA LYS A 70 9.07 -13.92 51.85
C LYS A 70 7.96 -14.66 51.09
N ASN A 71 6.83 -14.93 51.74
CA ASN A 71 5.67 -15.62 51.16
C ASN A 71 4.62 -14.69 50.53
N THR A 72 4.88 -13.38 50.45
CA THR A 72 3.95 -12.46 49.79
C THR A 72 4.04 -12.59 48.28
N HIS A 73 3.01 -13.15 47.66
CA HIS A 73 3.03 -13.42 46.22
C HIS A 73 2.31 -12.33 45.42
N SER A 74 1.07 -12.00 45.75
CA SER A 74 0.26 -11.07 44.97
C SER A 74 -0.28 -9.92 45.81
N ILE A 75 -0.27 -8.71 45.25
CA ILE A 75 -0.83 -7.53 45.89
C ILE A 75 -1.95 -6.95 45.01
N LEU A 76 -3.12 -6.77 45.61
CA LEU A 76 -4.31 -6.22 44.97
C LEU A 76 -4.74 -4.95 45.71
N VAL A 77 -4.73 -3.80 45.05
CA VAL A 77 -5.19 -2.51 45.59
C VAL A 77 -6.37 -2.06 44.76
N ILE A 78 -7.58 -2.35 45.23
CA ILE A 78 -8.79 -2.31 44.39
C ILE A 78 -9.85 -1.42 45.02
N ASN A 79 -10.32 -0.41 44.27
CA ASN A 79 -11.46 0.43 44.65
C ASN A 79 -11.33 1.07 46.05
N THR A 80 -10.12 1.51 46.41
CA THR A 80 -9.92 2.24 47.67
C THR A 80 -10.44 3.68 47.56
N THR A 81 -10.97 4.20 48.67
CA THR A 81 -11.61 5.52 48.73
C THR A 81 -10.90 6.52 49.63
N ASN A 82 -10.18 6.05 50.66
CA ASN A 82 -9.45 6.91 51.61
C ASN A 82 -7.92 6.72 51.58
N LEU A 83 -7.43 5.66 50.94
CA LEU A 83 -5.99 5.41 50.81
C LEU A 83 -5.38 6.47 49.88
N THR A 84 -4.37 7.17 50.37
CA THR A 84 -3.67 8.23 49.62
C THR A 84 -2.23 7.88 49.31
N VAL A 85 -1.58 7.11 50.18
CA VAL A 85 -0.20 6.66 50.01
C VAL A 85 -0.13 5.18 50.34
N LEU A 86 0.48 4.41 49.44
CA LEU A 86 0.86 3.04 49.69
C LEU A 86 2.37 2.89 49.47
N ASP A 87 3.10 2.64 50.55
CA ASP A 87 4.55 2.45 50.55
C ASP A 87 4.88 1.07 51.15
N LEU A 88 5.49 0.20 50.35
CA LEU A 88 5.77 -1.20 50.70
C LEU A 88 7.27 -1.50 50.53
N THR A 89 8.07 -0.97 51.46
CA THR A 89 9.54 -1.13 51.47
C THR A 89 9.99 -2.57 51.70
N GLU A 90 9.17 -3.41 52.32
CA GLU A 90 9.54 -4.79 52.66
C GLU A 90 9.37 -5.77 51.48
N VAL A 91 8.76 -5.34 50.37
CA VAL A 91 8.45 -6.19 49.22
C VAL A 91 9.59 -6.16 48.21
N SER A 92 10.25 -7.30 48.02
CA SER A 92 11.33 -7.47 47.04
C SER A 92 10.94 -8.28 45.80
N ASN A 93 9.95 -9.16 45.90
CA ASN A 93 9.53 -10.03 44.80
C ASN A 93 8.02 -10.22 44.85
N LEU A 94 7.37 -10.30 43.69
CA LEU A 94 5.95 -10.63 43.57
C LEU A 94 5.70 -11.58 42.40
N ILE A 95 4.59 -12.31 42.46
CA ILE A 95 3.95 -12.91 41.30
C ILE A 95 3.24 -11.82 40.50
N LYS A 96 2.38 -11.03 41.15
CA LYS A 96 1.51 -10.06 40.48
C LYS A 96 1.24 -8.82 41.33
N LEU A 97 1.12 -7.67 40.67
CA LEU A 97 0.66 -6.41 41.28
C LEU A 97 -0.51 -5.83 40.49
N GLU A 98 -1.65 -5.64 41.14
CA GLU A 98 -2.84 -5.01 40.54
C GLU A 98 -3.28 -3.82 41.39
N VAL A 99 -3.37 -2.63 40.79
CA VAL A 99 -3.75 -1.38 41.45
C VAL A 99 -4.81 -0.69 40.61
N THR A 100 -6.09 -0.92 40.91
CA THR A 100 -7.20 -0.49 40.05
C THR A 100 -8.29 0.28 40.77
N GLY A 101 -8.77 1.36 40.15
CA GLY A 101 -9.96 2.10 40.58
C GLY A 101 -9.79 2.86 41.91
N ASN A 102 -8.57 3.20 42.31
CA ASN A 102 -8.33 3.85 43.59
C ASN A 102 -8.54 5.37 43.48
N LYS A 103 -9.60 5.85 44.13
CA LYS A 103 -10.08 7.22 43.95
C LYS A 103 -9.16 8.28 44.54
N SER A 104 -8.51 7.96 45.67
CA SER A 104 -7.72 8.93 46.45
C SER A 104 -6.23 8.63 46.46
N LEU A 105 -5.79 7.53 45.85
CA LEU A 105 -4.39 7.08 45.87
C LEU A 105 -3.54 8.04 45.03
N GLN A 106 -2.59 8.72 45.68
CA GLN A 106 -1.71 9.71 45.08
C GLN A 106 -0.29 9.17 44.84
N SER A 107 0.16 8.22 45.65
CA SER A 107 1.51 7.65 45.58
C SER A 107 1.49 6.14 45.79
N LEU A 108 2.12 5.41 44.87
CA LEU A 108 2.42 3.99 44.96
C LEU A 108 3.94 3.78 44.95
N SER A 109 4.48 3.20 46.02
CA SER A 109 5.93 3.05 46.22
C SER A 109 6.27 1.62 46.64
N LEU A 110 7.07 0.93 45.83
CA LEU A 110 7.67 -0.37 46.13
C LEU A 110 9.17 -0.29 45.79
N PRO A 111 9.97 0.46 46.58
CA PRO A 111 11.32 0.87 46.18
C PRO A 111 12.32 -0.30 46.16
N ASN A 112 12.06 -1.37 46.91
CA ASN A 112 12.93 -2.55 47.00
C ASN A 112 12.47 -3.70 46.10
N LEU A 113 11.42 -3.50 45.30
CA LEU A 113 10.92 -4.52 44.38
C LEU A 113 11.94 -4.79 43.27
N GLU A 114 12.48 -6.00 43.21
CA GLU A 114 13.51 -6.43 42.25
C GLU A 114 12.92 -7.20 41.06
N SER A 115 11.87 -8.01 41.28
CA SER A 115 11.28 -8.83 40.22
C SER A 115 9.78 -9.09 40.36
N ILE A 116 9.10 -9.24 39.22
CA ILE A 116 7.70 -9.68 39.13
C ILE A 116 7.59 -10.82 38.12
N ILE A 117 6.92 -11.92 38.49
CA ILE A 117 6.83 -13.14 37.68
C ILE A 117 5.76 -13.06 36.58
N GLU A 118 4.63 -12.41 36.83
CA GLU A 118 3.53 -12.25 35.87
C GLU A 118 3.45 -10.81 35.35
N ASP A 119 2.67 -9.94 35.99
CA ASP A 119 2.39 -8.60 35.48
C ASP A 119 2.18 -7.55 36.58
N VAL A 120 2.36 -6.31 36.16
CA VAL A 120 1.94 -5.11 36.87
C VAL A 120 0.83 -4.44 36.07
N SER A 121 -0.31 -4.24 36.71
CA SER A 121 -1.42 -3.45 36.19
C SER A 121 -1.74 -2.32 37.18
N VAL A 122 -1.62 -1.07 36.72
CA VAL A 122 -2.02 0.13 37.48
C VAL A 122 -2.98 0.93 36.62
N GLU A 123 -4.28 0.79 36.90
CA GLU A 123 -5.34 1.24 36.00
C GLU A 123 -6.39 2.09 36.70
N ASN A 124 -6.90 3.12 36.03
CA ASN A 124 -8.06 3.90 36.51
C ASN A 124 -7.85 4.54 37.90
N ASN A 125 -6.64 5.04 38.22
CA ASN A 125 -6.37 5.73 39.48
C ASN A 125 -6.34 7.25 39.25
N GLU A 126 -7.50 7.89 39.35
CA GLU A 126 -7.74 9.29 38.95
C GLU A 126 -6.83 10.33 39.63
N THR A 127 -6.29 10.02 40.82
CA THR A 127 -5.46 10.93 41.60
C THR A 127 -4.00 10.50 41.74
N LEU A 128 -3.60 9.39 41.09
CA LEU A 128 -2.26 8.83 41.21
C LEU A 128 -1.26 9.72 40.47
N THR A 129 -0.30 10.28 41.21
CA THR A 129 0.71 11.21 40.68
C THR A 129 2.07 10.56 40.48
N THR A 130 2.41 9.56 41.30
CA THR A 130 3.74 8.95 41.34
C THR A 130 3.69 7.43 41.48
N ILE A 131 4.48 6.74 40.66
CA ILE A 131 4.79 5.31 40.79
C ILE A 131 6.30 5.17 40.98
N ASN A 132 6.74 4.48 42.03
CA ASN A 132 8.15 4.24 42.32
C ASN A 132 8.50 2.75 42.41
N PHE A 133 9.13 2.22 41.36
CA PHE A 133 9.67 0.85 41.25
C PHE A 133 11.17 0.89 40.88
N GLU A 134 11.94 1.73 41.59
CA GLU A 134 13.34 2.05 41.25
C GLU A 134 14.22 0.82 41.02
N ASN A 135 14.12 -0.21 41.87
CA ASN A 135 14.99 -1.39 41.83
C ASN A 135 14.43 -2.54 40.98
N LEU A 136 13.30 -2.34 40.28
CA LEU A 136 12.70 -3.39 39.46
C LEU A 136 13.59 -3.69 38.27
N LEU A 137 14.16 -4.91 38.21
CA LEU A 137 15.10 -5.33 37.17
C LEU A 137 14.39 -6.00 36.00
N THR A 138 13.39 -6.84 36.27
CA THR A 138 12.68 -7.63 35.27
C THR A 138 11.21 -7.79 35.59
N VAL A 139 10.36 -7.64 34.57
CA VAL A 139 8.92 -7.93 34.65
C VAL A 139 8.40 -8.27 33.26
N PRO A 140 7.60 -9.33 33.07
CA PRO A 140 7.07 -9.65 31.75
C PRO A 140 6.17 -8.55 31.17
N SER A 141 5.27 -7.98 31.96
CA SER A 141 4.33 -6.96 31.46
C SER A 141 4.08 -5.87 32.49
N ILE A 142 4.17 -4.62 32.07
CA ILE A 142 3.71 -3.44 32.80
C ILE A 142 2.61 -2.76 31.97
N ILE A 143 1.46 -2.49 32.61
CA ILE A 143 0.36 -1.72 32.05
C ILE A 143 0.04 -0.59 33.03
N PHE A 144 0.23 0.65 32.59
CA PHE A 144 -0.28 1.82 33.28
C PHE A 144 -1.33 2.48 32.38
N GLU A 145 -2.60 2.38 32.75
CA GLU A 145 -3.72 2.85 31.93
C GLU A 145 -4.61 3.82 32.68
N ASN A 146 -5.01 4.91 32.02
CA ASN A 146 -6.02 5.84 32.54
C ASN A 146 -5.68 6.37 33.96
N ASN A 147 -4.43 6.75 34.19
CA ASN A 147 -3.99 7.46 35.39
C ASN A 147 -3.76 8.92 35.01
N ALA A 148 -4.86 9.67 34.83
CA ALA A 148 -4.85 10.97 34.15
C ALA A 148 -3.87 12.00 34.74
N VAL A 149 -3.57 11.95 36.04
CA VAL A 149 -2.65 12.90 36.72
C VAL A 149 -1.26 12.33 37.02
N LEU A 150 -0.96 11.12 36.53
CA LEU A 150 0.34 10.47 36.69
C LEU A 150 1.39 11.27 35.93
N ASN A 151 2.36 11.81 36.67
CA ASN A 151 3.43 12.64 36.10
C ASN A 151 4.82 12.06 36.32
N THR A 152 4.98 11.12 37.26
CA THR A 152 6.27 10.51 37.58
C THR A 152 6.15 8.99 37.62
N ILE A 153 7.00 8.31 36.84
CA ILE A 153 7.22 6.87 36.89
C ILE A 153 8.72 6.65 37.08
N ASN A 154 9.11 5.91 38.12
CA ASN A 154 10.49 5.49 38.33
C ASN A 154 10.66 4.00 38.04
N LEU A 155 11.36 3.70 36.94
CA LEU A 155 11.72 2.35 36.47
C LEU A 155 13.21 2.32 36.07
N ASN A 156 14.05 3.11 36.72
CA ASN A 156 15.40 3.42 36.24
C ASN A 156 16.31 2.20 36.05
N ASN A 157 16.12 1.14 36.86
CA ASN A 157 16.92 -0.09 36.79
C ASN A 157 16.25 -1.22 35.99
N LEU A 158 15.13 -0.96 35.31
CA LEU A 158 14.47 -1.97 34.47
C LEU A 158 15.37 -2.37 33.31
N ILE A 159 15.81 -3.63 33.29
CA ILE A 159 16.74 -4.16 32.29
C ILE A 159 15.96 -4.76 31.11
N ASN A 160 14.95 -5.59 31.41
CA ASN A 160 14.20 -6.33 30.38
C ASN A 160 12.70 -6.40 30.71
N SER A 161 11.86 -6.33 29.67
CA SER A 161 10.42 -6.59 29.76
C SER A 161 9.86 -7.15 28.46
N ASN A 162 8.74 -7.88 28.48
CA ASN A 162 8.06 -8.24 27.22
C ASN A 162 7.12 -7.12 26.76
N ARG A 163 6.53 -6.34 27.68
CA ARG A 163 5.58 -5.29 27.34
C ARG A 163 5.59 -4.15 28.36
N LEU A 164 5.65 -2.92 27.87
CA LEU A 164 5.35 -1.70 28.62
C LEU A 164 4.29 -0.91 27.84
N GLU A 165 3.13 -0.69 28.47
CA GLU A 165 2.00 0.02 27.92
C GLU A 165 1.66 1.22 28.82
N LEU A 166 1.79 2.43 28.27
CA LEU A 166 1.43 3.68 28.90
C LEU A 166 0.30 4.30 28.10
N ASP A 167 -0.93 3.93 28.47
CA ASP A 167 -2.12 4.37 27.77
C ASP A 167 -2.94 5.37 28.62
N GLU A 168 -3.39 6.48 28.03
CA GLU A 168 -4.18 7.52 28.71
C GLU A 168 -3.56 8.13 30.00
N ASN A 169 -2.23 8.23 30.07
CA ASN A 169 -1.51 8.92 31.16
C ASN A 169 -1.22 10.38 30.76
N GLU A 170 -2.25 11.21 30.72
CA GLU A 170 -2.21 12.51 30.03
C GLU A 170 -1.19 13.52 30.60
N LEU A 171 -0.86 13.50 31.89
CA LEU A 171 0.11 14.42 32.52
C LEU A 171 1.57 13.92 32.54
N LEU A 172 1.87 12.74 31.99
CA LEU A 172 3.23 12.23 31.99
C LEU A 172 4.11 13.03 31.02
N GLU A 173 5.14 13.73 31.55
CA GLU A 173 6.01 14.58 30.74
C GLU A 173 7.28 13.89 30.25
N THR A 174 7.79 12.91 31.01
CA THR A 174 9.05 12.21 30.73
C THR A 174 8.92 10.71 30.96
N LEU A 175 9.47 9.92 30.04
CA LEU A 175 9.79 8.51 30.22
C LEU A 175 11.29 8.30 29.97
N SER A 176 12.04 7.94 31.02
CA SER A 176 13.46 7.58 30.91
C SER A 176 13.65 6.17 31.46
N LEU A 177 14.26 5.30 30.66
CA LEU A 177 14.57 3.91 31.04
C LEU A 177 16.06 3.65 30.72
N PRO A 178 16.98 4.22 31.50
CA PRO A 178 18.41 4.23 31.17
C PRO A 178 19.06 2.84 31.22
N ALA A 179 18.50 1.89 31.99
CA ALA A 179 19.02 0.52 32.08
C ALA A 179 18.40 -0.46 31.06
N LEU A 180 17.34 -0.06 30.34
CA LEU A 180 16.56 -0.97 29.49
C LEU A 180 17.38 -1.39 28.27
N LYS A 181 17.55 -2.70 28.10
CA LYS A 181 18.31 -3.32 27.01
C LYS A 181 17.43 -4.04 25.99
N GLU A 182 16.42 -4.77 26.48
CA GLU A 182 15.49 -5.52 25.63
C GLU A 182 14.05 -5.27 26.05
N ILE A 183 13.20 -4.95 25.07
CA ILE A 183 11.76 -4.96 25.25
C ILE A 183 11.02 -5.57 24.06
N GLY A 184 10.01 -6.40 24.35
CA GLY A 184 9.14 -6.94 23.31
C GLY A 184 8.28 -5.84 22.66
N SER A 185 7.44 -5.16 23.44
CA SER A 185 6.56 -4.11 22.96
C SER A 185 6.58 -2.88 23.88
N LEU A 186 6.77 -1.71 23.29
CA LEU A 186 6.59 -0.42 23.94
C LEU A 186 5.43 0.35 23.29
N ARG A 187 4.43 0.73 24.08
CA ARG A 187 3.25 1.47 23.63
C ARG A 187 3.05 2.72 24.47
N LEU A 188 2.92 3.86 23.78
CA LEU A 188 2.69 5.18 24.38
C LEU A 188 1.48 5.81 23.68
N ARG A 189 0.24 5.63 24.20
CA ARG A 189 -0.98 6.00 23.47
C ARG A 189 -2.23 6.25 24.35
N PRO A 190 -2.93 7.38 24.20
CA PRO A 190 -2.40 8.73 24.04
C PRO A 190 -1.55 9.13 25.26
N SER A 191 -0.52 9.94 25.06
CA SER A 191 0.34 10.51 26.13
C SER A 191 0.62 11.98 25.85
N LYS A 192 -0.44 12.78 25.91
CA LYS A 192 -0.55 14.14 25.34
C LYS A 192 0.40 15.19 25.89
N ASN A 193 1.10 14.95 27.01
CA ASN A 193 2.11 15.86 27.53
C ASN A 193 3.53 15.27 27.52
N LEU A 194 3.72 14.06 26.97
CA LEU A 194 5.03 13.43 26.94
C LEU A 194 5.95 14.18 25.98
N THR A 195 6.96 14.85 26.53
CA THR A 195 7.94 15.67 25.78
C THR A 195 9.31 15.00 25.66
N THR A 196 9.62 14.06 26.55
CA THR A 196 10.90 13.37 26.59
C THR A 196 10.73 11.85 26.64
N LEU A 197 11.38 11.16 25.69
CA LEU A 197 11.54 9.71 25.67
C LEU A 197 13.04 9.39 25.60
N ASP A 198 13.59 8.80 26.65
CA ASP A 198 15.02 8.53 26.79
C ASP A 198 15.29 7.03 26.99
N LEU A 199 15.83 6.40 25.94
CA LEU A 199 16.08 4.95 25.84
C LEU A 199 17.51 4.69 25.30
N PRO A 200 18.57 5.14 26.00
CA PRO A 200 19.91 5.27 25.42
C PRO A 200 20.59 3.91 25.15
N ASN A 201 20.24 2.88 25.93
CA ASN A 201 20.86 1.56 25.90
C ASN A 201 19.93 0.46 25.32
N LEU A 202 18.79 0.85 24.73
CA LEU A 202 17.85 -0.10 24.17
C LEU A 202 18.39 -0.69 22.86
N GLU A 203 18.70 -1.99 22.85
CA GLU A 203 19.29 -2.72 21.73
C GLU A 203 18.22 -3.50 20.94
N VAL A 204 17.31 -4.15 21.66
CA VAL A 204 16.28 -5.04 21.09
C VAL A 204 14.89 -4.50 21.39
N LEU A 205 14.13 -4.16 20.36
CA LEU A 205 12.77 -3.62 20.46
C LEU A 205 11.87 -4.25 19.41
N ARG A 206 11.03 -5.24 19.72
CA ARG A 206 10.26 -5.91 18.64
C ARG A 206 9.15 -5.03 18.08
N SER A 207 8.46 -4.28 18.91
CA SER A 207 7.36 -3.39 18.50
C SER A 207 7.36 -2.08 19.27
N LEU A 208 7.30 -0.98 18.52
CA LEU A 208 7.11 0.37 19.04
C LEU A 208 5.83 0.98 18.47
N SER A 209 4.95 1.47 19.35
CA SER A 209 3.81 2.29 18.97
C SER A 209 3.78 3.58 19.78
N ILE A 210 3.84 4.73 19.09
CA ILE A 210 3.79 6.05 19.70
C ILE A 210 2.69 6.86 19.02
N SER A 211 1.71 7.33 19.79
CA SER A 211 0.68 8.21 19.27
C SER A 211 0.21 9.28 20.23
N ASP A 212 -0.17 10.43 19.67
CA ASP A 212 -0.73 11.57 20.42
C ASP A 212 0.16 11.99 21.59
N THR A 213 1.42 12.33 21.26
CA THR A 213 2.44 12.83 22.21
C THR A 213 2.94 14.22 21.83
N LYS A 214 3.69 14.85 22.75
CA LYS A 214 4.39 16.13 22.56
C LYS A 214 5.88 15.97 22.31
N LEU A 215 6.30 14.77 21.92
CA LEU A 215 7.69 14.49 21.57
C LEU A 215 8.08 15.35 20.36
N SER A 216 9.20 16.07 20.49
CA SER A 216 9.80 16.79 19.35
C SER A 216 10.75 15.90 18.56
N GLU A 217 11.29 14.86 19.18
CA GLU A 217 12.18 13.89 18.57
C GLU A 217 11.92 12.48 19.09
N ILE A 218 12.17 11.49 18.22
CA ILE A 218 12.36 10.10 18.60
C ILE A 218 13.76 9.71 18.14
N ASN A 219 14.65 9.47 19.09
CA ASN A 219 16.03 9.07 18.84
C ASN A 219 16.32 7.75 19.56
N LEU A 220 16.58 6.69 18.80
CA LEU A 220 16.86 5.35 19.31
C LEU A 220 18.25 4.93 18.83
N PRO A 221 19.33 5.41 19.49
CA PRO A 221 20.69 5.33 18.96
C PRO A 221 21.24 3.90 18.91
N SER A 222 20.75 3.02 19.79
CA SER A 222 21.29 1.68 20.01
C SER A 222 20.39 0.56 19.45
N VAL A 223 19.19 0.88 18.95
CA VAL A 223 18.23 -0.13 18.50
C VAL A 223 18.70 -0.79 17.21
N GLU A 224 18.97 -2.09 17.28
CA GLU A 224 19.42 -2.92 16.16
C GLU A 224 18.27 -3.71 15.52
N THR A 225 17.26 -4.09 16.30
CA THR A 225 16.16 -4.94 15.84
C THR A 225 14.80 -4.31 16.11
N LEU A 226 13.95 -4.24 15.09
CA LEU A 226 12.58 -3.69 15.16
C LEU A 226 11.65 -4.26 14.10
N ASN A 227 10.65 -5.06 14.51
CA ASN A 227 9.69 -5.67 13.59
C ASN A 227 8.54 -4.74 13.22
N PHE A 228 8.03 -3.97 14.19
CA PHE A 228 6.90 -3.08 13.97
C PHE A 228 7.16 -1.69 14.55
N LEU A 229 7.13 -0.69 13.69
CA LEU A 229 7.17 0.72 14.08
C LEU A 229 5.86 1.39 13.65
N THR A 230 5.14 1.95 14.61
CA THR A 230 3.99 2.83 14.34
C THR A 230 4.20 4.15 15.06
N ILE A 231 4.38 5.23 14.30
CA ILE A 231 4.45 6.59 14.80
C ILE A 231 3.33 7.37 14.13
N GLN A 232 2.35 7.80 14.91
CA GLN A 232 1.18 8.48 14.36
C GLN A 232 0.67 9.62 15.20
N GLU A 233 0.14 10.65 14.55
CA GLU A 233 -0.62 11.72 15.23
C GLU A 233 0.21 12.43 16.32
N ASN A 234 1.54 12.57 16.12
CA ASN A 234 2.40 13.37 16.99
C ASN A 234 2.62 14.73 16.33
N GLU A 235 1.81 15.72 16.72
CA GLU A 235 1.74 17.02 16.05
C GLU A 235 3.05 17.83 16.14
N ASP A 236 3.84 17.63 17.19
CA ASP A 236 5.08 18.37 17.45
C ASP A 236 6.36 17.61 17.06
N LEU A 237 6.24 16.37 16.60
CA LEU A 237 7.37 15.52 16.25
C LEU A 237 8.06 16.02 14.98
N GLN A 238 9.33 16.38 15.09
CA GLN A 238 10.13 16.94 13.99
C GLN A 238 11.11 15.93 13.39
N THR A 239 11.63 14.99 14.20
CA THR A 239 12.68 14.06 13.76
C THR A 239 12.48 12.65 14.28
N VAL A 240 12.72 11.66 13.43
CA VAL A 240 12.83 10.24 13.81
C VAL A 240 14.18 9.70 13.35
N THR A 241 14.98 9.18 14.27
CA THR A 241 16.33 8.67 14.00
C THR A 241 16.56 7.30 14.65
N ILE A 242 16.82 6.28 13.84
CA ILE A 242 17.15 4.91 14.29
C ILE A 242 18.35 4.40 13.47
N PRO A 243 19.58 4.80 13.83
CA PRO A 243 20.74 4.72 12.95
C PRO A 243 21.33 3.32 12.81
N LEU A 244 21.11 2.44 13.80
CA LEU A 244 21.63 1.06 13.80
C LEU A 244 20.58 0.03 13.38
N LEU A 245 19.40 0.46 12.97
CA LEU A 245 18.31 -0.44 12.60
C LEU A 245 18.76 -1.41 11.50
N ALA A 246 18.77 -2.69 11.83
CA ALA A 246 19.09 -3.79 10.93
C ALA A 246 17.81 -4.58 10.57
N ASN A 247 17.99 -5.67 9.82
CA ASN A 247 16.89 -6.47 9.31
C ASN A 247 16.04 -7.12 10.40
N THR A 248 14.76 -7.25 10.09
CA THR A 248 13.79 -8.02 10.87
C THR A 248 13.87 -9.49 10.48
N GLN A 249 13.70 -10.38 11.47
CA GLN A 249 13.57 -11.82 11.22
C GLN A 249 12.13 -12.24 10.90
N GLU A 250 11.16 -11.32 11.02
CA GLU A 250 9.74 -11.61 10.85
C GLU A 250 9.20 -11.24 9.48
N ASP A 251 8.55 -12.22 8.83
CA ASP A 251 7.72 -11.99 7.67
C ASP A 251 6.55 -11.07 8.03
N GLY A 252 6.40 -9.96 7.31
CA GLY A 252 5.31 -9.00 7.52
C GLY A 252 5.64 -7.83 8.45
N ALA A 253 6.90 -7.69 8.90
CA ALA A 253 7.39 -6.50 9.59
C ALA A 253 6.92 -5.20 8.91
N GLY A 254 6.52 -4.20 9.70
CA GLY A 254 5.82 -2.99 9.25
C GLY A 254 6.37 -1.69 9.86
N ILE A 255 6.74 -0.70 9.03
CA ILE A 255 7.03 0.67 9.45
C ILE A 255 5.89 1.52 8.92
N THR A 256 5.19 2.20 9.83
CA THR A 256 4.14 3.15 9.54
C THR A 256 4.45 4.45 10.26
N ILE A 257 4.71 5.51 9.51
CA ILE A 257 4.88 6.87 10.02
C ILE A 257 3.81 7.72 9.35
N ARG A 258 2.77 8.09 10.09
CA ARG A 258 1.61 8.78 9.52
C ARG A 258 1.10 9.96 10.32
N SER A 259 0.62 11.00 9.65
CA SER A 259 -0.06 12.12 10.31
C SER A 259 0.80 12.83 11.37
N ASN A 260 2.11 12.96 11.15
CA ASN A 260 3.01 13.74 12.02
C ASN A 260 3.32 15.06 11.28
N ILE A 261 2.46 16.05 11.46
CA ILE A 261 2.43 17.26 10.63
C ILE A 261 3.69 18.13 10.74
N ALA A 262 4.41 18.09 11.86
CA ALA A 262 5.67 18.83 12.05
C ALA A 262 6.91 18.03 11.61
N LEU A 263 6.76 16.76 11.21
CA LEU A 263 7.88 15.87 10.93
C LEU A 263 8.66 16.36 9.71
N ARG A 264 9.96 16.58 9.87
CA ARG A 264 10.85 17.11 8.81
C ARG A 264 11.83 16.08 8.29
N THR A 265 12.29 15.19 9.17
CA THR A 265 13.32 14.20 8.82
C THR A 265 13.01 12.83 9.41
N VAL A 266 13.18 11.80 8.60
CA VAL A 266 13.22 10.41 9.05
C VAL A 266 14.51 9.79 8.53
N SER A 267 15.31 9.23 9.44
CA SER A 267 16.53 8.50 9.11
C SER A 267 16.46 7.10 9.70
N LEU A 268 16.33 6.11 8.81
CA LEU A 268 16.37 4.69 9.13
C LEU A 268 17.72 4.14 8.67
N GLY A 269 18.43 3.47 9.58
CA GLY A 269 19.82 3.05 9.44
C GLY A 269 20.11 2.01 8.34
N SER A 270 20.82 0.95 8.73
CA SER A 270 21.33 -0.08 7.81
C SER A 270 20.27 -1.13 7.41
N ILE A 271 19.01 -0.73 7.36
CA ILE A 271 17.89 -1.60 7.02
C ILE A 271 17.99 -2.01 5.54
N ASN A 272 18.11 -3.32 5.26
CA ASN A 272 18.24 -3.80 3.88
C ASN A 272 17.00 -4.54 3.39
N LYS A 273 16.22 -5.14 4.28
CA LYS A 273 15.00 -5.88 3.92
C LYS A 273 13.90 -5.61 4.92
N PHE A 274 12.70 -5.38 4.41
CA PHE A 274 11.54 -5.15 5.25
C PHE A 274 10.22 -5.56 4.58
N GLY A 275 9.16 -5.74 5.37
CA GLY A 275 7.84 -6.12 4.86
C GLY A 275 7.11 -4.96 4.20
N ARG A 276 6.57 -4.05 5.01
CA ARG A 276 5.80 -2.89 4.57
C ARG A 276 6.42 -1.60 5.08
N LEU A 277 6.51 -0.60 4.21
CA LEU A 277 6.96 0.75 4.57
C LEU A 277 5.90 1.77 4.12
N ARG A 278 5.28 2.46 5.08
CA ARG A 278 4.19 3.42 4.87
C ARG A 278 4.54 4.76 5.49
N ILE A 279 4.74 5.78 4.66
CA ILE A 279 5.08 7.14 5.05
C ILE A 279 4.01 8.08 4.51
N GLU A 280 3.10 8.55 5.36
CA GLU A 280 1.89 9.22 4.88
C GLU A 280 1.44 10.43 5.69
N ASN A 281 0.91 11.46 5.04
CA ASN A 281 0.37 12.65 5.70
C ASN A 281 1.41 13.32 6.65
N ASN A 282 2.68 13.32 6.26
CA ASN A 282 3.73 14.06 6.96
C ASN A 282 4.10 15.26 6.08
N GLU A 283 3.19 16.24 5.98
CA GLU A 283 3.24 17.32 4.99
C GLU A 283 4.55 18.13 5.03
N ASN A 284 5.17 18.27 6.20
CA ASN A 284 6.45 18.96 6.37
C ASN A 284 7.69 18.09 6.18
N LEU A 285 7.54 16.82 5.81
CA LEU A 285 8.67 15.91 5.62
C LEU A 285 9.49 16.37 4.43
N THR A 286 10.75 16.72 4.69
CA THR A 286 11.69 17.19 3.65
C THR A 286 12.75 16.16 3.32
N LEU A 287 13.00 15.21 4.23
CA LEU A 287 14.05 14.20 4.10
C LEU A 287 13.57 12.85 4.63
N PHE A 288 13.62 11.84 3.78
CA PHE A 288 13.43 10.43 4.14
C PHE A 288 14.66 9.64 3.70
N GLU A 289 15.46 9.17 4.64
CA GLU A 289 16.69 8.41 4.38
C GLU A 289 16.52 6.96 4.82
N ALA A 290 16.65 6.05 3.84
CA ALA A 290 16.69 4.60 4.06
C ALA A 290 17.49 3.91 2.93
N ASN A 291 18.69 4.43 2.66
CA ASN A 291 19.46 4.16 1.44
C ASN A 291 19.96 2.71 1.33
N SER A 292 19.96 1.96 2.42
CA SER A 292 20.43 0.57 2.48
C SER A 292 19.39 -0.45 2.02
N ILE A 293 18.14 -0.04 1.79
CA ILE A 293 17.04 -0.93 1.40
C ILE A 293 17.34 -1.59 0.05
N GLN A 294 17.29 -2.92 0.03
CA GLN A 294 17.45 -3.79 -1.13
C GLN A 294 16.16 -4.53 -1.50
N GLU A 295 15.31 -4.84 -0.52
CA GLU A 295 14.05 -5.55 -0.76
C GLU A 295 12.92 -5.05 0.15
N ILE A 296 11.76 -4.77 -0.44
CA ILE A 296 10.49 -4.54 0.27
C ILE A 296 9.53 -5.67 -0.13
N THR A 297 9.33 -6.64 0.75
CA THR A 297 8.60 -7.88 0.39
C THR A 297 7.10 -7.67 0.20
N ASN A 298 6.58 -6.51 0.59
CA ASN A 298 5.19 -6.11 0.40
C ASN A 298 5.13 -4.70 -0.20
N THR A 299 4.48 -3.76 0.47
CA THR A 299 4.14 -2.46 -0.10
C THR A 299 5.04 -1.36 0.45
N PHE A 300 5.59 -0.55 -0.45
CA PHE A 300 6.03 0.81 -0.16
C PHE A 300 4.91 1.78 -0.53
N SER A 301 4.44 2.55 0.44
CA SER A 301 3.42 3.60 0.27
C SER A 301 4.00 4.93 0.72
N LEU A 302 4.10 5.88 -0.21
CA LEU A 302 4.40 7.27 0.06
C LEU A 302 3.19 8.11 -0.36
N ARG A 303 2.47 8.70 0.60
CA ARG A 303 1.26 9.49 0.31
C ARG A 303 1.22 10.82 1.05
N ASN A 304 0.89 11.92 0.38
CA ASN A 304 0.66 13.21 1.04
C ASN A 304 1.86 13.66 1.92
N ASN A 305 3.06 13.63 1.35
CA ASN A 305 4.28 14.20 1.96
C ASN A 305 4.74 15.38 1.11
N THR A 306 3.93 16.44 1.06
CA THR A 306 3.95 17.49 0.03
C THR A 306 5.22 18.37 0.00
N ASN A 307 6.04 18.37 1.04
CA ASN A 307 7.35 19.05 1.05
C ASN A 307 8.53 18.11 0.72
N LEU A 308 8.29 16.82 0.48
CA LEU A 308 9.34 15.88 0.08
C LEU A 308 9.60 16.03 -1.42
N THR A 309 10.80 16.48 -1.80
CA THR A 309 11.10 16.83 -3.19
C THR A 309 11.81 15.74 -3.98
N SER A 310 12.43 14.78 -3.29
CA SER A 310 13.16 13.66 -3.90
C SER A 310 12.97 12.39 -3.09
N LEU A 311 12.93 11.25 -3.77
CA LEU A 311 12.94 9.93 -3.16
C LEU A 311 13.94 9.03 -3.90
N SER A 312 14.85 8.39 -3.17
CA SER A 312 15.84 7.49 -3.75
C SER A 312 16.04 6.25 -2.90
N PHE A 313 15.95 5.07 -3.53
CA PHE A 313 16.45 3.81 -2.96
C PHE A 313 17.47 3.20 -3.94
N PRO A 314 18.75 3.62 -3.87
CA PRO A 314 19.77 3.27 -4.85
C PRO A 314 20.15 1.78 -4.83
N GLY A 315 19.76 1.05 -3.80
CA GLY A 315 19.97 -0.40 -3.66
C GLY A 315 18.73 -1.27 -3.88
N LEU A 316 17.53 -0.69 -4.11
CA LEU A 316 16.28 -1.44 -4.13
C LEU A 316 16.15 -2.30 -5.39
N LEU A 317 16.32 -3.62 -5.24
CA LEU A 317 16.24 -4.60 -6.33
C LEU A 317 14.82 -5.14 -6.53
N ARG A 318 14.07 -5.34 -5.43
CA ARG A 318 12.78 -6.04 -5.44
C ARG A 318 11.76 -5.33 -4.56
N ILE A 319 10.55 -5.16 -5.09
CA ILE A 319 9.39 -4.73 -4.33
C ILE A 319 8.15 -5.49 -4.79
N LEU A 320 7.18 -5.76 -3.90
CA LEU A 320 5.88 -6.26 -4.38
C LEU A 320 5.08 -5.10 -4.97
N SER A 321 4.84 -4.05 -4.19
CA SER A 321 4.02 -2.91 -4.62
C SER A 321 4.71 -1.58 -4.33
N LEU A 322 4.94 -0.81 -5.39
CA LEU A 322 5.40 0.58 -5.34
C LEU A 322 4.20 1.52 -5.51
N ASP A 323 3.88 2.30 -4.47
CA ASP A 323 2.75 3.23 -4.46
C ASP A 323 3.22 4.63 -4.02
N ILE A 324 3.26 5.57 -4.95
CA ILE A 324 3.74 6.95 -4.74
C ILE A 324 2.66 7.92 -5.18
N ASN A 325 1.98 8.54 -4.22
CA ASN A 325 0.86 9.43 -4.48
C ASN A 325 1.00 10.78 -3.75
N GLU A 326 0.47 11.85 -4.32
CA GLU A 326 0.20 13.12 -3.62
C GLU A 326 1.44 13.71 -2.87
N SER A 327 2.67 13.40 -3.28
CA SER A 327 3.88 13.74 -2.51
C SER A 327 4.75 14.80 -3.15
N ASN A 328 4.28 15.45 -4.22
CA ASN A 328 4.91 16.62 -4.84
C ASN A 328 6.40 16.46 -5.22
N LEU A 329 6.83 15.21 -5.42
CA LEU A 329 8.20 14.85 -5.77
C LEU A 329 8.60 15.50 -7.10
N THR A 330 9.85 15.94 -7.21
CA THR A 330 10.45 16.43 -8.47
C THR A 330 11.18 15.30 -9.20
N GLU A 331 11.71 14.35 -8.44
CA GLU A 331 12.46 13.20 -8.93
C GLU A 331 12.25 11.96 -8.05
N ILE A 332 12.35 10.79 -8.69
CA ILE A 332 12.44 9.49 -8.03
C ILE A 332 13.63 8.74 -8.62
N ASN A 333 14.34 7.96 -7.80
CA ASN A 333 15.43 7.12 -8.26
C ASN A 333 15.27 5.68 -7.75
N PHE A 334 14.96 4.80 -8.70
CA PHE A 334 14.88 3.35 -8.54
C PHE A 334 15.57 2.64 -9.72
N ASP A 335 16.70 3.18 -10.19
CA ASP A 335 17.34 2.72 -11.43
C ASP A 335 17.73 1.24 -11.42
N VAL A 336 17.99 0.68 -10.25
CA VAL A 336 18.40 -0.71 -10.05
C VAL A 336 17.22 -1.66 -9.80
N LEU A 337 15.98 -1.17 -9.76
CA LEU A 337 14.79 -1.97 -9.48
C LEU A 337 14.55 -2.98 -10.60
N GLN A 338 14.57 -4.28 -10.28
CA GLN A 338 14.45 -5.38 -11.24
C GLN A 338 13.06 -6.00 -11.26
N GLU A 339 12.42 -6.09 -10.08
CA GLU A 339 11.11 -6.72 -9.91
C GLU A 339 10.17 -5.82 -9.11
N ALA A 340 9.01 -5.53 -9.69
CA ALA A 340 7.91 -4.84 -9.03
C ALA A 340 6.58 -5.44 -9.50
N THR A 341 5.82 -6.13 -8.65
CA THR A 341 4.51 -6.67 -9.08
C THR A 341 3.56 -5.55 -9.51
N ARG A 342 3.53 -4.44 -8.77
CA ARG A 342 2.67 -3.29 -9.10
C ARG A 342 3.43 -1.97 -8.98
N VAL A 343 3.30 -1.11 -9.98
CA VAL A 343 3.83 0.25 -9.98
C VAL A 343 2.68 1.24 -10.11
N GLN A 344 2.47 2.06 -9.09
CA GLN A 344 1.50 3.16 -9.09
C GLN A 344 2.18 4.46 -8.71
N ILE A 345 2.12 5.44 -9.62
CA ILE A 345 2.71 6.76 -9.41
C ILE A 345 1.66 7.79 -9.86
N ARG A 346 0.99 8.43 -8.91
CA ARG A 346 -0.13 9.32 -9.20
C ARG A 346 -0.04 10.65 -8.48
N GLU A 347 -0.61 11.71 -9.05
CA GLU A 347 -0.81 12.98 -8.32
C GLU A 347 0.50 13.58 -7.76
N ASN A 348 1.63 13.37 -8.44
CA ASN A 348 2.90 14.04 -8.12
C ASN A 348 3.08 15.20 -9.10
N GLU A 349 2.43 16.32 -8.81
CA GLU A 349 2.31 17.49 -9.69
C GLU A 349 3.63 18.00 -10.27
N ASN A 350 4.74 17.89 -9.52
CA ASN A 350 6.07 18.36 -9.92
C ASN A 350 7.01 17.27 -10.49
N LEU A 351 6.56 16.01 -10.60
CA LEU A 351 7.43 14.92 -11.02
C LEU A 351 7.69 15.00 -12.52
N SER A 352 8.95 15.28 -12.90
CA SER A 352 9.28 15.61 -14.29
C SER A 352 9.55 14.40 -15.19
N THR A 353 10.00 13.28 -14.60
CA THR A 353 10.35 12.04 -15.32
C THR A 353 10.04 10.81 -14.47
N ILE A 354 9.62 9.73 -15.13
CA ILE A 354 9.56 8.38 -14.54
C ILE A 354 10.43 7.47 -15.41
N SER A 355 11.49 6.94 -14.83
CA SER A 355 12.41 6.01 -15.50
C SER A 355 12.70 4.82 -14.58
N LEU A 356 12.38 3.61 -15.04
CA LEU A 356 12.68 2.34 -14.35
C LEU A 356 13.43 1.42 -15.33
N PRO A 357 14.71 1.73 -15.63
CA PRO A 357 15.45 1.10 -16.73
C PRO A 357 15.78 -0.37 -16.49
N SER A 358 15.93 -0.80 -15.25
CA SER A 358 16.27 -2.19 -14.91
C SER A 358 15.05 -3.09 -14.66
N LEU A 359 13.83 -2.52 -14.62
CA LEU A 359 12.64 -3.29 -14.28
C LEU A 359 12.32 -4.25 -15.43
N THR A 360 12.45 -5.57 -15.20
CA THR A 360 12.26 -6.57 -16.26
C THR A 360 10.85 -7.14 -16.32
N PHE A 361 10.13 -7.10 -15.19
CA PHE A 361 8.78 -7.66 -15.06
C PHE A 361 7.94 -6.84 -14.10
N THR A 362 6.65 -6.68 -14.44
CA THR A 362 5.61 -6.19 -13.53
C THR A 362 4.26 -6.78 -13.91
N GLU A 363 3.35 -6.96 -12.96
CA GLU A 363 1.97 -7.27 -13.33
C GLU A 363 1.31 -6.01 -13.90
N GLY A 364 1.35 -4.87 -13.21
CA GLY A 364 0.59 -3.69 -13.64
C GLY A 364 1.27 -2.35 -13.37
N ILE A 365 1.03 -1.41 -14.29
CA ILE A 365 1.52 -0.03 -14.23
C ILE A 365 0.33 0.91 -14.27
N GLN A 366 0.26 1.84 -13.32
CA GLN A 366 -0.67 2.97 -13.35
C GLN A 366 0.09 4.27 -13.11
N ILE A 367 0.08 5.16 -14.10
CA ILE A 367 0.72 6.48 -14.03
C ILE A 367 -0.31 7.52 -14.42
N SER A 368 -0.72 8.35 -13.46
CA SER A 368 -1.74 9.36 -13.75
C SER A 368 -1.60 10.65 -12.96
N GLU A 369 -2.06 11.77 -13.52
CA GLU A 369 -2.13 13.05 -12.79
C GLU A 369 -0.75 13.52 -12.29
N ASN A 370 0.32 13.23 -13.03
CA ASN A 370 1.64 13.81 -12.79
C ASN A 370 1.85 14.94 -13.81
N ASN A 371 1.31 16.13 -13.53
CA ASN A 371 1.15 17.15 -14.56
C ASN A 371 2.48 17.70 -15.12
N ALA A 372 3.56 17.77 -14.35
CA ALA A 372 4.89 18.15 -14.84
C ALA A 372 5.64 17.03 -15.59
N LEU A 373 5.10 15.80 -15.64
CA LEU A 373 5.76 14.65 -16.23
C LEU A 373 5.93 14.85 -17.73
N THR A 374 7.15 14.75 -18.23
CA THR A 374 7.46 14.92 -19.66
C THR A 374 7.82 13.62 -20.35
N ASN A 375 8.32 12.64 -19.60
CA ASN A 375 8.85 11.38 -20.15
C ASN A 375 8.56 10.19 -19.23
N ILE A 376 8.14 9.08 -19.84
CA ILE A 376 8.02 7.77 -19.20
C ILE A 376 8.93 6.77 -19.92
N ARG A 377 9.81 6.07 -19.19
CA ARG A 377 10.77 5.12 -19.74
C ARG A 377 10.87 3.83 -18.93
N PHE A 378 10.56 2.71 -19.58
CA PHE A 378 10.68 1.35 -19.04
C PHE A 378 11.49 0.50 -20.02
N ASP A 379 12.78 0.80 -20.14
CA ASP A 379 13.64 0.19 -21.16
C ASP A 379 13.91 -1.29 -20.94
N GLY A 380 14.01 -1.72 -19.68
CA GLY A 380 14.28 -3.11 -19.33
C GLY A 380 13.03 -3.99 -19.32
N LEU A 381 11.84 -3.41 -19.38
CA LEU A 381 10.60 -4.15 -19.16
C LEU A 381 10.32 -5.06 -20.34
N GLN A 382 10.28 -6.37 -20.09
CA GLN A 382 10.14 -7.39 -21.13
C GLN A 382 8.70 -7.88 -21.25
N ASN A 383 8.02 -8.08 -20.12
CA ASN A 383 6.67 -8.64 -20.08
C ASN A 383 5.84 -8.01 -18.96
N THR A 384 4.53 -7.95 -19.18
CA THR A 384 3.56 -7.59 -18.14
C THR A 384 2.33 -8.49 -18.13
N ASP A 385 1.92 -8.96 -16.96
CA ASP A 385 0.80 -9.90 -16.82
C ASP A 385 -0.58 -9.23 -16.67
N ALA A 386 -0.61 -7.96 -16.27
CA ALA A 386 -1.82 -7.16 -16.15
C ALA A 386 -1.71 -5.88 -17.01
N SER A 387 -2.39 -4.81 -16.61
CA SER A 387 -2.62 -3.63 -17.47
C SER A 387 -1.55 -2.55 -17.29
N ILE A 388 -1.27 -1.83 -18.37
CA ILE A 388 -0.55 -0.56 -18.36
C ILE A 388 -1.58 0.55 -18.64
N THR A 389 -1.74 1.46 -17.68
CA THR A 389 -2.62 2.63 -17.81
C THR A 389 -1.82 3.90 -17.54
N ILE A 390 -1.75 4.78 -18.54
CA ILE A 390 -1.09 6.08 -18.49
C ILE A 390 -2.12 7.15 -18.85
N SER A 391 -2.52 7.97 -17.88
CA SER A 391 -3.62 8.91 -18.11
C SER A 391 -3.50 10.25 -17.41
N ALA A 392 -4.03 11.32 -18.03
CA ALA A 392 -4.10 12.64 -17.41
C ALA A 392 -2.72 13.17 -16.95
N ASN A 393 -1.66 12.94 -17.72
CA ASN A 393 -0.36 13.58 -17.50
C ASN A 393 -0.23 14.71 -18.54
N GLU A 394 -0.59 15.94 -18.16
CA GLU A 394 -0.83 17.03 -19.12
C GLU A 394 0.38 17.39 -19.99
N ASN A 395 1.60 17.41 -19.42
CA ASN A 395 2.84 17.77 -20.13
C ASN A 395 3.63 16.56 -20.67
N LEU A 396 3.07 15.34 -20.59
CA LEU A 396 3.77 14.14 -21.03
C LEU A 396 3.98 14.20 -22.53
N ASN A 397 5.23 14.14 -22.99
CA ASN A 397 5.59 14.24 -24.41
C ASN A 397 5.91 12.87 -25.02
N THR A 398 6.58 11.99 -24.27
CA THR A 398 7.05 10.69 -24.79
C THR A 398 6.82 9.55 -23.80
N ILE A 399 6.32 8.42 -24.34
CA ILE A 399 6.23 7.12 -23.66
C ILE A 399 7.13 6.12 -24.39
N SER A 400 8.00 5.42 -23.66
CA SER A 400 8.90 4.41 -24.22
C SER A 400 8.96 3.13 -23.38
N PHE A 401 8.55 2.01 -24.00
CA PHE A 401 8.70 0.65 -23.52
C PHE A 401 9.56 -0.14 -24.52
N ALA A 402 10.86 0.15 -24.52
CA ALA A 402 11.76 -0.23 -25.61
C ALA A 402 11.94 -1.76 -25.78
N SER A 403 11.80 -2.53 -24.69
CA SER A 403 11.99 -3.98 -24.69
C SER A 403 10.72 -4.80 -24.46
N LEU A 404 9.55 -4.14 -24.32
CA LEU A 404 8.32 -4.84 -23.96
C LEU A 404 7.87 -5.72 -25.12
N ALA A 405 7.91 -7.04 -24.93
CA ALA A 405 7.58 -8.05 -25.92
C ALA A 405 6.13 -8.50 -25.85
N THR A 406 5.59 -8.62 -24.63
CA THR A 406 4.21 -9.05 -24.38
C THR A 406 3.54 -8.21 -23.29
N LEU A 407 2.26 -7.89 -23.50
CA LEU A 407 1.38 -7.23 -22.54
C LEU A 407 0.09 -8.04 -22.44
N ASN A 408 -0.13 -8.76 -21.36
CA ASN A 408 -1.27 -9.68 -21.24
C ASN A 408 -2.57 -8.99 -20.82
N GLY A 409 -2.50 -7.76 -20.27
CA GLY A 409 -3.66 -6.96 -19.91
C GLY A 409 -3.96 -5.80 -20.86
N ASN A 410 -4.72 -4.81 -20.37
CA ASN A 410 -5.11 -3.63 -21.14
C ASN A 410 -3.91 -2.71 -21.38
N LEU A 411 -3.93 -2.01 -22.53
CA LEU A 411 -3.09 -0.83 -22.76
C LEU A 411 -4.00 0.39 -22.83
N GLY A 412 -3.95 1.25 -21.83
CA GLY A 412 -4.67 2.52 -21.79
C GLY A 412 -3.72 3.71 -21.84
N ILE A 413 -3.79 4.53 -22.89
CA ILE A 413 -3.07 5.80 -23.00
C ILE A 413 -4.11 6.89 -23.27
N ILE A 414 -4.49 7.61 -22.21
CA ILE A 414 -5.75 8.38 -22.17
C ILE A 414 -5.51 9.81 -21.67
N SER A 415 -5.96 10.81 -22.41
CA SER A 415 -5.94 12.21 -21.95
C SER A 415 -4.54 12.74 -21.60
N ASN A 416 -3.50 12.38 -22.37
CA ASN A 416 -2.17 12.98 -22.25
C ASN A 416 -2.02 13.99 -23.41
N ASN A 417 -2.55 15.21 -23.22
CA ASN A 417 -2.76 16.16 -24.31
C ASN A 417 -1.47 16.54 -25.05
N SER A 418 -0.34 16.66 -24.35
CA SER A 418 0.96 17.01 -24.94
C SER A 418 1.75 15.82 -25.51
N LEU A 419 1.19 14.60 -25.48
CA LEU A 419 1.89 13.38 -25.88
C LEU A 419 2.07 13.38 -27.40
N GLU A 420 3.31 13.32 -27.87
CA GLU A 420 3.65 13.29 -29.29
C GLU A 420 4.04 11.88 -29.76
N ASN A 421 4.70 11.11 -28.89
CA ASN A 421 5.35 9.85 -29.25
C ASN A 421 4.97 8.70 -28.29
N ILE A 422 4.46 7.61 -28.86
CA ILE A 422 4.27 6.32 -28.18
C ILE A 422 5.20 5.29 -28.81
N ARG A 423 6.01 4.59 -27.99
CA ARG A 423 7.00 3.62 -28.48
C ARG A 423 6.90 2.26 -27.79
N PHE A 424 6.46 1.26 -28.56
CA PHE A 424 6.43 -0.17 -28.23
C PHE A 424 7.07 -1.00 -29.37
N PRO A 425 8.34 -0.74 -29.73
CA PRO A 425 8.97 -1.30 -30.93
C PRO A 425 9.11 -2.83 -30.90
N GLN A 426 9.15 -3.44 -29.71
CA GLN A 426 9.31 -4.89 -29.54
C GLN A 426 8.01 -5.62 -29.22
N LEU A 427 6.89 -4.89 -29.06
CA LEU A 427 5.64 -5.50 -28.62
C LEU A 427 5.08 -6.36 -29.74
N THR A 428 4.98 -7.67 -29.52
CA THR A 428 4.45 -8.64 -30.49
C THR A 428 3.01 -9.06 -30.17
N LEU A 429 2.64 -9.06 -28.89
CA LEU A 429 1.36 -9.54 -28.40
C LEU A 429 0.78 -8.56 -27.37
N LEU A 430 -0.47 -8.16 -27.59
CA LEU A 430 -1.27 -7.43 -26.62
C LEU A 430 -2.58 -8.18 -26.33
N GLY A 431 -2.79 -8.48 -25.06
CA GLY A 431 -3.94 -9.16 -24.49
C GLY A 431 -3.82 -10.68 -24.47
N VAL A 432 -4.71 -11.28 -23.69
CA VAL A 432 -4.98 -12.71 -23.68
C VAL A 432 -6.44 -12.98 -24.04
N SER A 433 -6.73 -14.18 -24.53
CA SER A 433 -8.05 -14.54 -25.08
C SER A 433 -9.12 -14.86 -24.03
N ASP A 434 -8.73 -15.09 -22.78
CA ASP A 434 -9.59 -15.57 -21.69
C ASP A 434 -10.06 -14.47 -20.72
N ILE A 435 -9.56 -13.23 -20.88
CA ILE A 435 -10.07 -12.05 -20.20
C ILE A 435 -10.39 -10.93 -21.19
N ARG A 436 -11.32 -10.05 -20.80
CA ARG A 436 -11.66 -8.87 -21.62
C ARG A 436 -10.50 -7.88 -21.60
N THR A 437 -9.74 -7.84 -22.70
CA THR A 437 -8.66 -6.89 -22.93
C THR A 437 -9.03 -5.83 -23.96
N VAL A 438 -8.57 -4.60 -23.77
CA VAL A 438 -8.77 -3.47 -24.69
C VAL A 438 -7.46 -2.67 -24.86
N LEU A 439 -7.10 -2.39 -26.10
CA LEU A 439 -6.19 -1.31 -26.48
C LEU A 439 -7.00 -0.01 -26.58
N THR A 440 -6.70 0.96 -25.71
CA THR A 440 -7.33 2.29 -25.69
C THR A 440 -6.27 3.37 -25.85
N ILE A 441 -6.32 4.10 -26.97
CA ILE A 441 -5.51 5.30 -27.19
C ILE A 441 -6.48 6.44 -27.44
N SER A 442 -6.72 7.28 -26.44
CA SER A 442 -7.75 8.31 -26.54
C SER A 442 -7.37 9.67 -25.97
N ASN A 443 -7.90 10.72 -26.60
CA ASN A 443 -7.73 12.10 -26.16
C ASN A 443 -6.26 12.53 -25.99
N ASN A 444 -5.36 12.06 -26.86
CA ASN A 444 -3.97 12.54 -26.89
C ASN A 444 -3.84 13.51 -28.07
N SER A 445 -4.19 14.78 -27.86
CA SER A 445 -4.42 15.74 -28.96
C SER A 445 -3.18 16.00 -29.83
N MET A 446 -1.97 15.96 -29.25
CA MET A 446 -0.70 16.18 -29.95
C MET A 446 -0.06 14.89 -30.50
N LEU A 447 -0.69 13.73 -30.30
CA LEU A 447 -0.12 12.44 -30.68
C LEU A 447 -0.01 12.35 -32.19
N ASN A 448 1.20 12.17 -32.70
CA ASN A 448 1.47 12.11 -34.15
C ASN A 448 2.32 10.90 -34.56
N ASN A 449 2.92 10.19 -33.59
CA ASN A 449 3.77 9.04 -33.85
C ASN A 449 3.46 7.88 -32.89
N MET A 450 3.18 6.71 -33.48
CA MET A 450 2.95 5.46 -32.75
C MET A 450 3.81 4.37 -33.35
N ASP A 451 4.76 3.87 -32.57
CA ASP A 451 5.63 2.78 -32.95
C ASP A 451 5.15 1.47 -32.32
N PHE A 452 4.44 0.68 -33.11
CA PHE A 452 4.03 -0.70 -32.83
C PHE A 452 4.53 -1.62 -33.95
N SER A 453 5.77 -1.41 -34.42
CA SER A 453 6.28 -2.02 -35.64
C SER A 453 6.23 -3.55 -35.65
N ASN A 454 6.37 -4.18 -34.48
CA ASN A 454 6.44 -5.64 -34.33
C ASN A 454 5.13 -6.27 -33.84
N LEU A 455 4.05 -5.50 -33.67
CA LEU A 455 2.80 -6.01 -33.12
C LEU A 455 2.12 -6.94 -34.14
N THR A 456 2.13 -8.26 -33.86
CA THR A 456 1.55 -9.29 -34.74
C THR A 456 0.15 -9.70 -34.33
N THR A 457 -0.13 -9.70 -33.03
CA THR A 457 -1.37 -10.25 -32.47
C THR A 457 -2.00 -9.31 -31.46
N LEU A 458 -3.28 -9.00 -31.66
CA LEU A 458 -4.12 -8.30 -30.70
C LEU A 458 -5.23 -9.23 -30.22
N ASN A 459 -5.13 -9.73 -28.98
CA ASN A 459 -6.23 -10.41 -28.30
C ASN A 459 -7.07 -9.40 -27.52
N SER A 460 -7.52 -8.33 -28.18
CA SER A 460 -8.19 -7.21 -27.53
C SER A 460 -9.20 -6.51 -28.44
N GLY A 461 -10.14 -5.80 -27.82
CA GLY A 461 -10.85 -4.73 -28.51
C GLY A 461 -9.92 -3.54 -28.76
N VAL A 462 -10.20 -2.74 -29.79
CA VAL A 462 -9.38 -1.57 -30.14
C VAL A 462 -10.25 -0.33 -30.09
N THR A 463 -9.79 0.72 -29.40
CA THR A 463 -10.44 2.02 -29.32
C THR A 463 -9.39 3.11 -29.51
N ILE A 464 -9.39 3.77 -30.66
CA ILE A 464 -8.47 4.86 -31.00
C ILE A 464 -9.30 6.11 -31.31
N THR A 465 -9.38 7.04 -30.36
CA THR A 465 -10.37 8.14 -30.46
C THR A 465 -9.86 9.48 -29.96
N GLY A 466 -10.14 10.57 -30.67
CA GLY A 466 -9.80 11.90 -30.16
C GLY A 466 -8.30 12.22 -30.19
N ASN A 467 -7.52 11.57 -31.07
CA ASN A 467 -6.10 11.87 -31.24
C ASN A 467 -5.95 12.83 -32.43
N GLY A 468 -5.96 14.13 -32.13
CA GLY A 468 -6.14 15.18 -33.12
C GLY A 468 -5.00 15.33 -34.14
N ALA A 469 -3.77 14.94 -33.79
CA ALA A 469 -2.58 15.14 -34.64
C ALA A 469 -2.13 13.89 -35.43
N ILE A 470 -2.79 12.72 -35.25
CA ILE A 470 -2.44 11.52 -36.01
C ILE A 470 -2.90 11.70 -37.46
N THR A 471 -1.98 11.59 -38.41
CA THR A 471 -2.29 11.66 -39.86
C THR A 471 -2.34 10.30 -40.54
N SER A 472 -1.65 9.31 -39.98
CA SER A 472 -1.63 7.93 -40.47
C SER A 472 -1.67 6.95 -39.29
N LEU A 473 -2.50 5.92 -39.41
CA LEU A 473 -2.60 4.83 -38.45
C LEU A 473 -2.16 3.53 -39.14
N ALA A 474 -1.09 2.91 -38.64
CA ALA A 474 -0.57 1.67 -39.21
C ALA A 474 -0.13 0.69 -38.13
N PHE A 475 -0.42 -0.59 -38.36
CA PHE A 475 0.15 -1.71 -37.61
C PHE A 475 0.81 -2.66 -38.61
N PRO A 476 2.06 -2.38 -39.01
CA PRO A 476 2.66 -2.97 -40.21
C PRO A 476 2.92 -4.47 -40.09
N SER A 477 2.97 -5.05 -38.88
CA SER A 477 3.16 -6.49 -38.69
C SER A 477 1.90 -7.22 -38.21
N LEU A 478 0.77 -6.52 -38.05
CA LEU A 478 -0.43 -7.09 -37.43
C LEU A 478 -1.11 -8.06 -38.39
N THR A 479 -1.22 -9.33 -37.98
CA THR A 479 -1.86 -10.39 -38.77
C THR A 479 -3.19 -10.84 -38.18
N THR A 480 -3.35 -10.74 -36.86
CA THR A 480 -4.49 -11.33 -36.14
C THR A 480 -5.07 -10.37 -35.11
N VAL A 481 -6.39 -10.19 -35.14
CA VAL A 481 -7.15 -9.55 -34.07
C VAL A 481 -8.24 -10.49 -33.57
N THR A 482 -8.22 -10.80 -32.27
CA THR A 482 -9.20 -11.67 -31.62
C THR A 482 -9.83 -10.94 -30.45
N GLY A 483 -11.16 -10.81 -30.46
CA GLY A 483 -11.88 -10.31 -29.29
C GLY A 483 -12.08 -11.36 -28.21
N PHE A 484 -12.39 -10.92 -27.00
CA PHE A 484 -12.73 -11.83 -25.89
C PHE A 484 -14.00 -12.64 -26.20
N ASN A 485 -14.99 -11.98 -26.82
CA ASN A 485 -16.21 -12.60 -27.33
C ASN A 485 -16.83 -11.73 -28.42
N THR A 486 -17.89 -12.21 -29.06
CA THR A 486 -18.60 -11.55 -30.18
C THR A 486 -19.31 -10.23 -29.83
N SER A 487 -19.10 -9.64 -28.64
CA SER A 487 -19.49 -8.27 -28.29
C SER A 487 -18.34 -7.25 -28.39
N THR A 488 -17.12 -7.72 -28.64
CA THR A 488 -15.91 -6.89 -28.77
C THR A 488 -15.94 -6.09 -30.07
N ASP A 489 -15.53 -4.82 -30.04
CA ASP A 489 -15.54 -3.94 -31.20
C ASP A 489 -14.14 -3.38 -31.47
N ILE A 490 -13.89 -3.01 -32.73
CA ILE A 490 -12.82 -2.11 -33.14
C ILE A 490 -13.46 -0.76 -33.46
N ARG A 491 -13.01 0.31 -32.80
CA ARG A 491 -13.50 1.68 -32.98
C ARG A 491 -12.35 2.64 -33.25
N ILE A 492 -12.41 3.33 -34.38
CA ILE A 492 -11.48 4.39 -34.77
C ILE A 492 -12.34 5.58 -35.18
N ASN A 493 -12.39 6.62 -34.35
CA ASN A 493 -13.22 7.78 -34.63
C ASN A 493 -12.71 9.07 -33.97
N SER A 494 -13.06 10.21 -34.55
CA SER A 494 -12.69 11.53 -34.00
C SER A 494 -11.17 11.78 -33.97
N ASN A 495 -10.42 11.17 -34.87
CA ASN A 495 -9.01 11.45 -35.12
C ASN A 495 -8.94 12.42 -36.31
N HIS A 496 -9.22 13.70 -36.03
CA HIS A 496 -9.60 14.70 -37.03
C HIS A 496 -8.56 14.92 -38.16
N SER A 497 -7.28 14.60 -37.95
CA SER A 497 -6.23 14.72 -38.97
C SER A 497 -5.94 13.41 -39.73
N LEU A 498 -6.61 12.31 -39.40
CA LEU A 498 -6.31 10.98 -39.94
C LEU A 498 -6.77 10.88 -41.40
N THR A 499 -5.81 10.70 -42.31
CA THR A 499 -6.06 10.56 -43.75
C THR A 499 -5.87 9.13 -44.25
N ASN A 500 -5.07 8.33 -43.55
CA ASN A 500 -4.69 6.98 -43.98
C ASN A 500 -4.78 5.96 -42.85
N ILE A 501 -5.39 4.80 -43.12
CA ILE A 501 -5.34 3.60 -42.26
C ILE A 501 -4.71 2.46 -43.06
N ASP A 502 -3.60 1.91 -42.55
CA ASP A 502 -2.89 0.80 -43.19
C ASP A 502 -2.77 -0.43 -42.26
N PHE A 503 -3.65 -1.39 -42.50
CA PHE A 503 -3.63 -2.73 -41.88
C PHE A 503 -3.43 -3.80 -42.96
N GLN A 504 -2.49 -3.57 -43.89
CA GLN A 504 -2.26 -4.45 -45.05
C GLN A 504 -2.05 -5.92 -44.70
N ASN A 505 -1.39 -6.23 -43.58
CA ASN A 505 -1.05 -7.59 -43.17
C ASN A 505 -2.14 -8.26 -42.32
N LEU A 506 -3.23 -7.56 -41.99
CA LEU A 506 -4.29 -8.11 -41.16
C LEU A 506 -5.07 -9.16 -41.94
N GLU A 507 -4.90 -10.43 -41.57
CA GLU A 507 -5.50 -11.57 -42.25
C GLU A 507 -6.77 -12.06 -41.53
N MET A 508 -6.68 -12.15 -40.20
CA MET A 508 -7.66 -12.84 -39.38
C MET A 508 -8.28 -11.91 -38.34
N ILE A 509 -9.61 -11.84 -38.36
CA ILE A 509 -10.40 -11.23 -37.29
C ILE A 509 -11.39 -12.26 -36.75
N THR A 510 -11.31 -12.56 -35.46
CA THR A 510 -12.25 -13.48 -34.79
C THR A 510 -12.82 -12.84 -33.53
N ASN A 511 -14.02 -13.25 -33.12
CA ASN A 511 -14.69 -12.69 -31.93
C ASN A 511 -14.78 -11.15 -31.90
N ILE A 512 -14.77 -10.50 -33.06
CA ILE A 512 -15.05 -9.07 -33.20
C ILE A 512 -16.42 -8.92 -33.85
N ARG A 513 -17.29 -8.18 -33.19
CA ARG A 513 -18.65 -7.90 -33.66
C ARG A 513 -18.64 -6.96 -34.85
N ARG A 514 -17.90 -5.86 -34.74
CA ARG A 514 -17.88 -4.81 -35.76
C ARG A 514 -16.60 -3.99 -35.71
N ILE A 515 -16.20 -3.55 -36.89
CA ILE A 515 -15.17 -2.56 -37.14
C ILE A 515 -15.88 -1.27 -37.52
N VAL A 516 -15.70 -0.21 -36.75
CA VAL A 516 -16.31 1.09 -36.98
C VAL A 516 -15.22 2.13 -37.12
N ILE A 517 -15.14 2.71 -38.31
CA ILE A 517 -14.22 3.79 -38.67
C ILE A 517 -15.08 5.01 -39.05
N THR A 518 -14.89 6.12 -38.36
CA THR A 518 -15.67 7.36 -38.60
C THR A 518 -14.77 8.58 -38.45
N GLU A 519 -14.27 9.10 -39.56
CA GLU A 519 -13.20 10.11 -39.58
C GLU A 519 -13.44 11.25 -40.56
N GLU A 520 -12.97 12.46 -40.27
CA GLU A 520 -13.30 13.61 -41.12
C GLU A 520 -12.49 13.65 -42.43
N LEU A 521 -11.21 13.27 -42.38
CA LEU A 521 -10.25 13.46 -43.49
C LEU A 521 -9.74 12.16 -44.11
N LEU A 522 -10.34 11.01 -43.78
CA LEU A 522 -9.91 9.70 -44.26
C LEU A 522 -10.15 9.53 -45.76
N THR A 523 -9.06 9.31 -46.51
CA THR A 523 -9.09 9.09 -47.97
C THR A 523 -8.68 7.69 -48.36
N ASP A 524 -7.82 7.05 -47.55
CA ASP A 524 -7.18 5.78 -47.89
C ASP A 524 -7.30 4.77 -46.73
N VAL A 525 -7.78 3.58 -47.06
CA VAL A 525 -7.91 2.46 -46.12
C VAL A 525 -7.39 1.17 -46.78
N ASN A 526 -6.45 0.51 -46.14
CA ASN A 526 -5.86 -0.73 -46.64
C ASN A 526 -6.17 -1.92 -45.71
N PHE A 527 -6.98 -2.85 -46.20
CA PHE A 527 -7.28 -4.14 -45.60
C PHE A 527 -7.02 -5.28 -46.62
N MET A 528 -5.98 -5.15 -47.45
CA MET A 528 -5.78 -6.01 -48.61
C MET A 528 -5.76 -7.52 -48.30
N ASN A 529 -5.26 -7.93 -47.14
CA ASN A 529 -5.19 -9.34 -46.72
C ASN A 529 -6.35 -9.81 -45.83
N LEU A 530 -7.29 -8.92 -45.47
CA LEU A 530 -8.37 -9.28 -44.55
C LEU A 530 -9.36 -10.22 -45.23
N ALA A 531 -9.42 -11.47 -44.77
CA ALA A 531 -10.24 -12.51 -45.39
C ALA A 531 -11.70 -12.46 -44.94
N SER A 532 -11.97 -12.17 -43.66
CA SER A 532 -13.34 -12.16 -43.14
C SER A 532 -13.53 -11.26 -41.93
N PHE A 533 -14.75 -10.74 -41.76
CA PHE A 533 -15.16 -9.92 -40.62
C PHE A 533 -16.67 -9.99 -40.39
N SER A 534 -17.17 -9.72 -39.18
CA SER A 534 -18.62 -9.73 -38.93
C SER A 534 -19.31 -8.52 -39.56
N GLU A 535 -18.98 -7.31 -39.10
CA GLU A 535 -19.51 -6.06 -39.65
C GLU A 535 -18.38 -5.05 -39.90
N LEU A 536 -18.43 -4.37 -41.04
CA LEU A 536 -17.52 -3.27 -41.37
C LEU A 536 -18.33 -2.01 -41.67
N ASN A 537 -18.08 -0.95 -40.92
CA ASN A 537 -18.63 0.38 -41.16
C ASN A 537 -17.48 1.38 -41.32
N ILE A 538 -17.32 1.91 -42.53
CA ILE A 538 -16.33 2.96 -42.82
C ILE A 538 -17.09 4.18 -43.30
N ASP A 539 -16.97 5.26 -42.54
CA ASP A 539 -17.52 6.55 -42.88
C ASP A 539 -16.45 7.62 -42.82
N SER A 540 -16.49 8.53 -43.78
CA SER A 540 -15.68 9.73 -43.75
C SER A 540 -16.44 10.92 -44.30
N ASN A 541 -16.11 12.13 -43.86
CA ASN A 541 -16.60 13.36 -44.52
C ASN A 541 -15.87 13.62 -45.85
N SER A 542 -14.69 13.03 -46.03
CA SER A 542 -13.88 13.12 -47.24
C SER A 542 -14.20 12.01 -48.24
N LEU A 543 -13.85 12.24 -49.51
CA LEU A 543 -14.00 11.24 -50.56
C LEU A 543 -12.95 10.14 -50.34
N ILE A 544 -13.40 8.90 -50.11
CA ILE A 544 -12.50 7.75 -49.99
C ILE A 544 -12.03 7.34 -51.40
N THR A 545 -10.78 7.67 -51.71
CA THR A 545 -10.13 7.42 -53.00
C THR A 545 -9.53 6.03 -53.11
N SER A 546 -9.23 5.39 -51.97
CA SER A 546 -8.74 4.01 -51.93
C SER A 546 -9.33 3.25 -50.76
N LEU A 547 -9.93 2.10 -51.04
CA LEU A 547 -10.31 1.10 -50.05
C LEU A 547 -9.96 -0.27 -50.60
N ASP A 548 -8.91 -0.89 -50.06
CA ASP A 548 -8.46 -2.21 -50.48
C ASP A 548 -9.09 -3.31 -49.61
N LEU A 549 -9.86 -4.19 -50.26
CA LEU A 549 -10.54 -5.35 -49.67
C LEU A 549 -10.26 -6.61 -50.50
N SER A 550 -9.10 -6.68 -51.15
CA SER A 550 -8.78 -7.66 -52.20
C SER A 550 -8.88 -9.12 -51.76
N SER A 551 -8.73 -9.42 -50.47
CA SER A 551 -8.81 -10.79 -49.93
C SER A 551 -10.15 -11.16 -49.30
N VAL A 552 -11.12 -10.24 -49.20
CA VAL A 552 -12.40 -10.50 -48.51
C VAL A 552 -13.13 -11.67 -49.16
N GLN A 553 -13.48 -12.68 -48.36
CA GLN A 553 -14.22 -13.89 -48.73
C GLN A 553 -15.56 -14.01 -47.99
N ASP A 554 -15.68 -13.51 -46.75
CA ASP A 554 -16.91 -13.66 -45.98
C ASP A 554 -17.15 -12.51 -44.98
N PHE A 555 -18.42 -12.14 -44.81
CA PHE A 555 -18.85 -11.16 -43.79
C PHE A 555 -20.35 -11.22 -43.53
N SER A 556 -20.89 -10.47 -42.57
CA SER A 556 -22.35 -10.32 -42.39
C SER A 556 -22.87 -9.00 -42.96
N SER A 557 -22.20 -7.89 -42.67
CA SER A 557 -22.61 -6.55 -43.09
C SER A 557 -21.43 -5.65 -43.45
N MET A 558 -21.60 -4.84 -44.50
CA MET A 558 -20.63 -3.85 -44.96
C MET A 558 -21.37 -2.53 -45.27
N ARG A 559 -20.92 -1.42 -44.69
CA ARG A 559 -21.45 -0.06 -44.90
C ARG A 559 -20.31 0.91 -45.19
N LEU A 560 -20.28 1.51 -46.37
CA LEU A 560 -19.14 2.28 -46.86
C LEU A 560 -19.53 3.65 -47.41
N GLY A 561 -18.78 4.69 -47.02
CA GLY A 561 -18.80 6.02 -47.66
C GLY A 561 -20.07 6.82 -47.42
N ASN A 562 -20.75 6.63 -46.29
CA ASN A 562 -22.09 7.16 -46.02
C ASN A 562 -22.17 8.70 -46.16
N SER A 563 -21.23 9.48 -45.62
CA SER A 563 -21.19 10.94 -45.74
C SER A 563 -20.42 11.42 -46.98
N GLY A 564 -19.13 11.10 -47.07
CA GLY A 564 -18.14 11.64 -48.03
C GLY A 564 -18.03 10.90 -49.36
N ARG A 565 -18.75 9.78 -49.50
CA ARG A 565 -18.80 8.92 -50.70
C ARG A 565 -17.49 8.17 -50.96
N LEU A 566 -17.58 7.12 -51.77
CA LEU A 566 -16.46 6.41 -52.36
C LEU A 566 -16.20 6.96 -53.77
N SER A 567 -14.94 6.96 -54.21
CA SER A 567 -14.60 7.22 -55.62
C SER A 567 -15.16 6.11 -56.54
N THR A 568 -15.43 6.44 -57.81
CA THR A 568 -15.91 5.46 -58.80
C THR A 568 -14.98 4.28 -58.94
N THR A 569 -13.67 4.53 -59.00
CA THR A 569 -12.67 3.47 -59.10
C THR A 569 -12.66 2.57 -57.86
N THR A 570 -12.89 3.14 -56.67
CA THR A 570 -13.02 2.37 -55.41
C THR A 570 -14.25 1.45 -55.46
N ILE A 571 -15.40 1.98 -55.87
CA ILE A 571 -16.64 1.21 -56.02
C ILE A 571 -16.44 0.05 -57.02
N ASP A 572 -15.88 0.34 -58.20
CA ASP A 572 -15.65 -0.66 -59.23
C ASP A 572 -14.79 -1.83 -58.73
N ARG A 573 -13.68 -1.52 -58.04
CA ARG A 573 -12.79 -2.55 -57.46
C ARG A 573 -13.50 -3.39 -56.41
N ILE A 574 -14.23 -2.77 -55.49
CA ILE A 574 -14.94 -3.48 -54.41
C ILE A 574 -16.00 -4.41 -54.99
N PHE A 575 -16.87 -3.90 -55.86
CA PHE A 575 -17.95 -4.72 -56.43
C PHE A 575 -17.42 -5.83 -57.36
N ALA A 576 -16.36 -5.58 -58.12
CA ALA A 576 -15.66 -6.61 -58.88
C ALA A 576 -15.03 -7.69 -57.98
N ARG A 577 -14.49 -7.30 -56.82
CA ARG A 577 -13.99 -8.27 -55.85
C ARG A 577 -15.12 -9.13 -55.28
N LEU A 578 -16.20 -8.51 -54.81
CA LEU A 578 -17.32 -9.18 -54.15
C LEU A 578 -18.06 -10.19 -55.05
N VAL A 579 -18.28 -9.85 -56.33
CA VAL A 579 -18.97 -10.75 -57.27
C VAL A 579 -18.16 -12.00 -57.63
N ASN A 580 -16.83 -11.93 -57.50
CA ASN A 580 -15.90 -13.02 -57.83
C ASN A 580 -15.52 -13.90 -56.63
N VAL A 581 -16.08 -13.64 -55.45
CA VAL A 581 -15.89 -14.52 -54.28
C VAL A 581 -16.48 -15.91 -54.57
N THR A 582 -15.75 -16.96 -54.19
CA THR A 582 -16.15 -18.36 -54.44
C THR A 582 -16.11 -19.16 -53.14
N PRO A 583 -17.22 -19.81 -52.72
CA PRO A 583 -18.56 -19.76 -53.31
C PRO A 583 -19.18 -18.36 -53.32
N ALA A 584 -20.15 -18.13 -54.21
CA ALA A 584 -20.81 -16.82 -54.32
C ALA A 584 -21.39 -16.38 -52.97
N LEU A 585 -21.20 -15.10 -52.62
CA LEU A 585 -21.76 -14.50 -51.42
C LEU A 585 -23.30 -14.59 -51.44
N THR A 586 -23.90 -15.01 -50.34
CA THR A 586 -25.37 -15.07 -50.16
C THR A 586 -25.75 -14.53 -48.78
N GLY A 587 -26.93 -13.90 -48.66
CA GLY A 587 -27.47 -13.42 -47.38
C GLY A 587 -26.71 -12.25 -46.74
N LYS A 588 -25.85 -11.54 -47.50
CA LYS A 588 -25.03 -10.42 -47.00
C LYS A 588 -25.78 -9.09 -47.09
N SER A 589 -25.43 -8.15 -46.21
CA SER A 589 -25.88 -6.75 -46.30
C SER A 589 -24.74 -5.87 -46.80
N ILE A 590 -24.90 -5.22 -47.96
CA ILE A 590 -23.87 -4.38 -48.59
C ILE A 590 -24.48 -3.01 -48.88
N THR A 591 -23.97 -1.97 -48.25
CA THR A 591 -24.32 -0.57 -48.52
C THR A 591 -23.08 0.19 -48.91
N ALA A 592 -23.10 0.85 -50.06
CA ALA A 592 -22.06 1.77 -50.49
C ALA A 592 -22.68 3.03 -51.08
N ARG A 593 -22.02 4.18 -50.89
CA ARG A 593 -22.45 5.45 -51.47
C ARG A 593 -21.32 6.07 -52.32
N GLY A 594 -21.63 6.50 -53.53
CA GLY A 594 -20.74 7.17 -54.47
C GLY A 594 -21.14 6.91 -55.92
N GLU A 595 -20.44 7.56 -56.85
CA GLU A 595 -20.74 7.43 -58.27
C GLU A 595 -20.26 6.08 -58.81
N ALA A 596 -21.18 5.20 -59.20
CA ALA A 596 -20.88 3.86 -59.69
C ALA A 596 -20.80 3.83 -61.23
N SER A 597 -19.84 3.08 -61.78
CA SER A 597 -19.81 2.79 -63.21
C SER A 597 -20.95 1.85 -63.62
N THR A 598 -21.22 1.75 -64.93
CA THR A 598 -22.15 0.75 -65.47
C THR A 598 -21.77 -0.67 -65.03
N GLN A 599 -20.48 -0.99 -65.01
CA GLN A 599 -19.99 -2.30 -64.61
C GLN A 599 -20.24 -2.58 -63.12
N ALA A 600 -20.03 -1.59 -62.24
CA ALA A 600 -20.34 -1.74 -60.83
C ALA A 600 -21.84 -1.95 -60.58
N LEU A 601 -22.71 -1.30 -61.36
CA LEU A 601 -24.16 -1.51 -61.28
C LEU A 601 -24.56 -2.94 -61.70
N GLU A 602 -23.91 -3.49 -62.74
CA GLU A 602 -24.09 -4.90 -63.15
C GLU A 602 -23.62 -5.86 -62.06
N HIS A 603 -22.41 -5.67 -61.51
CA HIS A 603 -21.91 -6.47 -60.40
C HIS A 603 -22.82 -6.39 -59.16
N ALA A 604 -23.34 -5.20 -58.84
CA ALA A 604 -24.31 -5.00 -57.76
C ALA A 604 -25.59 -5.79 -58.00
N GLN A 605 -26.08 -5.87 -59.24
CA GLN A 605 -27.25 -6.67 -59.59
C GLN A 605 -26.97 -8.17 -59.45
N THR A 606 -25.82 -8.66 -59.91
CA THR A 606 -25.43 -10.07 -59.71
C THR A 606 -25.38 -10.45 -58.23
N LEU A 607 -24.86 -9.56 -57.38
CA LEU A 607 -24.88 -9.77 -55.94
C LEU A 607 -26.30 -9.82 -55.37
N ARG A 608 -27.25 -9.01 -55.86
CA ARG A 608 -28.67 -9.12 -55.47
C ARG A 608 -29.29 -10.43 -55.91
N ASP A 609 -29.01 -10.87 -57.14
CA ASP A 609 -29.52 -12.13 -57.70
C ASP A 609 -29.01 -13.35 -56.91
N ASN A 610 -27.80 -13.26 -56.34
CA ASN A 610 -27.26 -14.24 -55.40
C ASN A 610 -27.89 -14.17 -53.99
N GLY A 611 -28.93 -13.35 -53.78
CA GLY A 611 -29.67 -13.27 -52.51
C GLY A 611 -29.07 -12.34 -51.45
N ASN A 612 -28.27 -11.34 -51.85
CA ASN A 612 -27.75 -10.31 -50.95
C ASN A 612 -28.63 -9.05 -50.95
N ASN A 613 -28.65 -8.34 -49.83
CA ASN A 613 -29.26 -7.01 -49.73
C ASN A 613 -28.23 -5.93 -50.11
N VAL A 614 -28.30 -5.43 -51.34
CA VAL A 614 -27.33 -4.48 -51.90
C VAL A 614 -27.95 -3.11 -52.18
N SER A 615 -27.50 -2.10 -51.44
CA SER A 615 -27.83 -0.69 -51.66
C SER A 615 -26.61 0.07 -52.17
N LEU A 616 -26.70 0.59 -53.39
CA LEU A 616 -25.67 1.45 -53.99
C LEU A 616 -26.34 2.77 -54.40
N SER A 617 -26.03 3.83 -53.67
CA SER A 617 -26.60 5.17 -53.87
C SER A 617 -25.54 6.18 -54.29
N ASN A 618 -25.96 7.28 -54.90
CA ASN A 618 -25.05 8.34 -55.32
C ASN A 618 -24.73 9.34 -54.18
#